data_AF-A0A7Z9VPE3-F1
#
_entry.id   AF-A0A7Z9VPE3-F1
#
_cell.length_a   1.000
_cell.length_b   1.000
_cell.length_c   1.000
_cell.angle_alpha   90.00
_cell.angle_beta   90.00
_cell.angle_gamma   90.00
#
_symmetry.space_group_name_H-M   'P 1'
#
loop_
_entity.id
_entity.type
_entity.pdbx_description
1 polymer ?
#
loop_
_entity_poly.entity_id
_entity_poly.type
_entity_poly.pdbx_seq_one_letter_code
_entity_poly.pdbx_strand_id
1 'polypeptide(L)'
;YGIYMISRLKEEMAATGGKWVESLQNTLETTGAAVFASIIVLLASFIPLLMTQLANTWALAVFISEALIIDVVIALTIIPLLIYIFKPKYVFGKK
;
A
#
# COMPACT_ATOMS: atom_id res chain seq x y z
N TYR A 1 4.55 -1.37 0.22
CA TYR A 1 3.21 -1.99 0.40
C TYR A 1 2.58 -2.60 -0.87
N GLY A 2 3.09 -2.30 -2.08
CA GLY A 2 2.47 -2.76 -3.34
C GLY A 2 2.32 -4.28 -3.54
N ILE A 3 3.29 -5.10 -3.14
CA ILE A 3 3.19 -6.58 -3.28
C ILE A 3 2.01 -7.13 -2.49
N TYR A 4 1.83 -6.66 -1.26
CA TYR A 4 0.73 -7.07 -0.40
C TYR A 4 -0.62 -6.68 -1.01
N MET A 5 -0.70 -5.47 -1.57
CA MET A 5 -1.90 -4.99 -2.27
C MET A 5 -2.27 -5.87 -3.46
N ILE A 6 -1.29 -6.27 -4.27
CA ILE A 6 -1.50 -7.17 -5.41
C ILE A 6 -1.99 -8.55 -4.94
N SER A 7 -1.37 -9.10 -3.89
CA SER A 7 -1.76 -10.41 -3.35
C SER A 7 -3.19 -10.40 -2.82
N ARG A 8 -3.56 -9.38 -2.04
CA ARG A 8 -4.92 -9.25 -1.52
C ARG A 8 -5.94 -9.08 -2.63
N LEU A 9 -5.63 -8.22 -3.60
CA LEU A 9 -6.54 -7.96 -4.69
C LEU A 9 -6.78 -9.21 -5.55
N LYS A 10 -5.78 -10.09 -5.69
CA LYS A 10 -5.97 -11.42 -6.29
C LYS A 10 -6.90 -12.31 -5.46
N GLU A 11 -6.73 -12.37 -4.13
CA GLU A 11 -7.61 -13.13 -3.24
C GLU A 11 -9.06 -12.65 -3.35
N GLU A 12 -9.29 -11.34 -3.31
CA GLU A 12 -10.61 -10.73 -3.46
C GLU A 12 -11.18 -10.92 -4.88
N MET A 13 -10.36 -10.93 -5.92
CA MET A 13 -10.79 -11.25 -7.29
C MET A 13 -11.26 -12.70 -7.43
N ALA A 14 -10.62 -13.64 -6.71
CA ALA A 14 -11.09 -15.01 -6.64
C ALA A 14 -12.38 -15.14 -5.81
N ALA A 15 -12.50 -14.36 -4.72
CA ALA A 15 -13.66 -14.40 -3.82
C ALA A 15 -14.94 -13.79 -4.42
N THR A 16 -14.84 -12.69 -5.18
CA THR A 16 -16.00 -12.01 -5.80
C THR A 16 -16.42 -12.61 -7.15
N GLY A 17 -15.70 -13.64 -7.62
CA GLY A 17 -15.93 -14.25 -8.94
C GLY A 17 -15.49 -13.38 -10.11
N GLY A 18 -14.43 -12.58 -9.94
CA GLY A 18 -13.82 -11.76 -10.99
C GLY A 18 -14.45 -10.37 -11.17
N LYS A 19 -15.29 -9.93 -10.23
CA LYS A 19 -15.88 -8.59 -10.25
C LYS A 19 -14.88 -7.55 -9.76
N TRP A 20 -14.17 -6.94 -10.70
CA TRP A 20 -13.10 -5.97 -10.44
C TRP A 20 -13.47 -4.86 -9.44
N VAL A 21 -14.61 -4.19 -9.65
CA VAL A 21 -15.01 -3.04 -8.83
C VAL A 21 -15.28 -3.45 -7.39
N GLU A 22 -15.98 -4.58 -7.19
CA GLU A 22 -16.31 -5.13 -5.87
C GLU A 22 -15.04 -5.60 -5.15
N SER A 23 -14.15 -6.31 -5.84
CA SER A 23 -12.87 -6.74 -5.26
C SER A 23 -11.97 -5.57 -4.88
N LEU A 24 -11.92 -4.52 -5.71
CA LEU A 24 -11.13 -3.33 -5.43
C LEU A 24 -11.68 -2.58 -4.20
N GLN A 25 -13.00 -2.41 -4.08
CA GLN A 25 -13.62 -1.79 -2.91
C GLN A 25 -13.32 -2.57 -1.63
N ASN A 26 -13.57 -3.89 -1.61
CA ASN A 26 -13.28 -4.73 -0.45
C ASN A 26 -11.79 -4.71 -0.07
N THR A 27 -10.92 -4.72 -1.08
CA THR A 27 -9.47 -4.65 -0.88
C THR A 27 -9.06 -3.31 -0.27
N LEU A 28 -9.61 -2.19 -0.74
CA LEU A 28 -9.32 -0.86 -0.20
C LEU A 28 -9.87 -0.68 1.22
N GLU A 29 -11.08 -1.16 1.50
CA GLU A 29 -11.68 -1.05 2.84
C GLU A 29 -10.91 -1.86 3.88
N THR A 30 -10.54 -3.10 3.55
CA THR A 30 -9.84 -3.98 4.50
C THR A 30 -8.35 -3.68 4.57
N THR A 31 -7.69 -3.70 3.43
CA THR A 31 -6.23 -3.61 3.35
C THR A 31 -5.74 -2.18 3.29
N GLY A 32 -6.48 -1.28 2.66
CA GLY A 32 -6.16 0.15 2.71
C GLY A 32 -6.11 0.64 4.16
N ALA A 33 -7.10 0.29 4.98
CA ALA A 33 -7.12 0.61 6.41
C ALA A 33 -5.91 0.02 7.17
N ALA A 34 -5.56 -1.24 6.91
CA ALA A 34 -4.40 -1.89 7.54
C ALA A 34 -3.06 -1.22 7.16
N VAL A 35 -2.91 -0.83 5.88
CA VAL A 35 -1.75 -0.09 5.37
C VAL A 35 -1.66 1.29 6.01
N PHE A 36 -2.78 2.02 6.11
CA PHE A 36 -2.82 3.32 6.80
C PHE A 36 -2.41 3.22 8.28
N ALA A 37 -2.94 2.25 9.01
CA ALA A 37 -2.56 2.03 10.42
C ALA A 37 -1.05 1.75 10.57
N SER A 38 -0.48 0.94 9.66
CA SER A 38 0.95 0.59 9.67
C SER A 38 1.85 1.82 9.50
N ILE A 39 1.46 2.76 8.62
CA ILE A 39 2.21 4.01 8.41
C ILE A 39 2.14 4.91 9.64
N ILE A 40 0.96 5.05 10.24
CA ILE A 40 0.79 5.88 11.45
C ILE A 40 1.72 5.36 12.55
N VAL A 41 1.78 4.04 12.74
CA VAL A 41 2.69 3.40 13.69
C VAL A 41 4.16 3.64 13.30
N LEU A 42 4.52 3.51 12.02
CA LEU A 42 5.89 3.76 11.57
C LEU A 42 6.30 5.23 11.77
N LEU A 43 5.46 6.18 11.40
CA LEU A 43 5.70 7.61 11.61
C LEU A 43 5.82 7.92 13.10
N ALA A 44 4.97 7.33 13.94
CA ALA A 44 5.06 7.47 15.39
C ALA A 44 6.39 6.94 15.95
N SER A 45 6.93 5.86 15.36
CA SER A 45 8.23 5.29 15.77
C SER A 45 9.43 6.19 15.45
N PHE A 46 9.28 7.15 14.53
CA PHE A 46 10.32 8.15 14.24
C PHE A 46 10.28 9.36 15.19
N ILE A 47 9.21 9.55 15.98
CA ILE A 47 9.11 10.68 16.93
C ILE A 47 10.29 10.70 17.93
N PRO A 48 10.69 9.57 18.56
CA PRO A 48 11.86 9.55 19.44
C PRO A 48 13.16 9.87 18.69
N LEU A 49 13.27 9.47 17.42
CA LEU A 49 14.45 9.70 16.61
C LEU A 49 14.62 11.19 16.25
N LEU A 50 13.51 11.91 16.04
CA LEU A 50 13.49 13.36 15.83
C LEU A 50 13.91 14.16 17.07
N MET A 51 13.82 13.58 18.28
CA MET A 51 14.26 14.21 19.53
C MET A 51 15.78 14.10 19.75
N THR A 52 16.50 13.41 18.88
CA THR A 52 17.96 13.28 18.98
C THR A 52 18.66 14.50 18.36
N GLN A 53 19.75 14.97 18.98
CA GLN A 53 20.51 16.14 18.53
C GLN A 53 21.44 15.87 17.32
N LEU A 54 21.40 14.66 16.75
CA LEU A 54 22.20 14.30 15.58
C LEU A 54 21.50 14.80 14.31
N ALA A 55 22.09 15.78 13.62
CA ALA A 55 21.53 16.30 12.37
C ALA A 55 21.31 15.19 11.31
N ASN A 56 22.16 14.16 11.30
CA ASN A 56 22.05 13.03 10.38
C ASN A 56 20.80 12.15 10.62
N THR A 57 20.39 11.95 11.87
CA THR A 57 19.22 11.11 12.19
C THR A 57 17.91 11.83 11.87
N TRP A 58 17.89 13.15 12.03
CA TRP A 58 16.76 14.00 11.62
C TRP A 58 16.51 13.94 10.11
N ALA A 59 17.56 14.17 9.30
CA ALA A 59 17.43 14.13 7.85
C ALA A 59 16.94 12.75 7.36
N LEU A 60 17.48 11.68 7.93
CA LEU A 60 17.08 10.31 7.62
C LEU A 60 15.61 10.03 7.97
N ALA A 61 15.14 10.47 9.14
CA ALA A 61 13.74 10.30 9.55
C ALA A 61 12.77 11.02 8.61
N VAL A 62 13.14 12.23 8.16
CA VAL A 62 12.35 13.02 7.19
C VAL A 62 12.27 12.30 5.84
N PHE A 63 13.41 11.86 5.28
CA PHE A 63 13.43 11.16 3.99
C PHE A 63 12.64 9.85 4.01
N ILE A 64 12.74 9.06 5.09
CA ILE A 64 11.98 7.82 5.20
C ILE A 64 10.48 8.11 5.31
N SER A 65 10.09 9.12 6.07
CA SER A 65 8.69 9.50 6.23
C SER A 65 8.06 9.91 4.88
N GLU A 66 8.77 10.72 4.09
CA GLU A 66 8.35 11.11 2.75
C GLU A 66 8.24 9.89 1.81
N ALA A 67 9.25 9.03 1.80
CA ALA A 67 9.26 7.81 0.98
C ALA A 67 8.09 6.88 1.31
N LEU A 68 7.71 6.76 2.59
CA LEU A 68 6.58 5.93 3.03
C LEU A 68 5.23 6.48 2.57
N ILE A 69 5.05 7.80 2.66
CA ILE A 69 3.83 8.45 2.17
C ILE A 69 3.69 8.18 0.67
N ILE A 70 4.77 8.37 -0.09
CA ILE A 70 4.80 8.12 -1.53
C ILE A 70 4.51 6.63 -1.84
N ASP A 71 5.18 5.69 -1.17
CA ASP A 71 4.98 4.24 -1.37
C ASP A 71 3.51 3.85 -1.18
N VAL A 72 2.83 4.43 -0.19
CA VAL A 72 1.45 4.08 0.13
C VAL A 72 0.49 4.68 -0.87
N VAL A 73 0.68 5.95 -1.25
CA VAL A 73 -0.12 6.56 -2.31
C VAL A 73 0.00 5.74 -3.58
N ILE A 74 1.22 5.35 -3.98
CA ILE A 74 1.46 4.49 -5.14
C ILE A 74 0.79 3.12 -4.96
N ALA A 75 0.93 2.49 -3.79
CA ALA A 75 0.36 1.18 -3.53
C ALA A 75 -1.17 1.16 -3.57
N LEU A 76 -1.84 2.23 -3.12
CA LEU A 76 -3.31 2.30 -3.08
C LEU A 76 -3.92 2.84 -4.37
N THR A 77 -3.19 3.64 -5.15
CA THR A 77 -3.73 4.28 -6.36
C THR A 77 -3.14 3.70 -7.65
N ILE A 78 -1.82 3.79 -7.82
CA ILE A 78 -1.12 3.42 -9.04
C ILE A 78 -1.15 1.90 -9.24
N ILE A 79 -0.95 1.11 -8.19
CA ILE A 79 -0.94 -0.36 -8.32
C ILE A 79 -2.29 -0.91 -8.81
N PRO A 80 -3.45 -0.59 -8.20
CA PRO A 80 -4.74 -1.02 -8.74
C PRO A 80 -4.98 -0.54 -10.17
N LEU A 81 -4.58 0.70 -10.48
CA LEU A 81 -4.72 1.27 -11.83
C LEU A 81 -3.91 0.47 -12.86
N LEU A 82 -2.64 0.16 -12.56
CA LEU A 82 -1.79 -0.66 -13.43
C LEU A 82 -2.36 -2.06 -13.60
N ILE A 83 -2.85 -2.69 -12.53
CA ILE A 83 -3.49 -4.01 -12.63
C ILE A 83 -4.74 -3.93 -13.53
N TYR A 84 -5.55 -2.87 -13.43
CA TYR A 84 -6.72 -2.69 -14.28
C TYR A 84 -6.37 -2.49 -15.76
N ILE A 85 -5.32 -1.71 -16.04
CA ILE A 85 -4.86 -1.41 -17.40
C ILE A 85 -4.24 -2.65 -18.05
N PHE A 86 -3.28 -3.28 -17.37
CA PHE A 86 -2.53 -4.40 -17.93
C PHE A 86 -3.27 -5.73 -17.83
N LYS A 87 -4.33 -5.80 -17.02
CA LYS A 87 -5.13 -7.00 -16.73
C LYS A 87 -4.26 -8.25 -16.59
N PRO A 88 -3.28 -8.25 -15.67
CA PRO A 88 -2.30 -9.31 -15.59
C PRO A 88 -2.99 -10.65 -15.31
N LYS A 89 -2.55 -11.71 -16.01
CA LYS A 89 -3.11 -13.07 -15.89
C LYS A 89 -3.09 -13.59 -14.44
N TYR A 90 -2.14 -13.12 -13.63
CA TYR A 90 -2.01 -13.45 -12.22
C TYR A 90 -3.24 -13.05 -11.38
N VAL A 91 -3.91 -11.95 -11.74
CA VAL A 91 -5.07 -11.40 -11.03
C VAL A 91 -6.38 -11.77 -11.73
N PHE A 92 -6.41 -11.74 -13.06
CA PHE A 92 -7.65 -11.93 -13.83
C PHE A 92 -7.92 -13.36 -14.31
N GLY A 93 -7.00 -14.30 -14.07
CA GLY A 93 -7.29 -15.73 -14.14
C GLY A 93 -8.16 -16.23 -15.30
N LYS A 94 -7.81 -15.92 -16.57
CA LYS A 94 -7.93 -16.78 -17.78
C LYS A 94 -7.77 -15.96 -19.07
N LYS A 95 -6.99 -16.50 -20.02
CA LYS A 95 -7.40 -16.60 -21.42
C LYS A 95 -7.94 -18.01 -21.60
#